data_AF-A0A7J3E2Q3-F1
#
_entry.id   AF-A0A7J3E2Q3-F1
#
_cell.length_a   1.000
_cell.length_b   1.000
_cell.length_c   1.000
_cell.angle_alpha   90.00
_cell.angle_beta   90.00
_cell.angle_gamma   90.00
#
_symmetry.space_group_name_H-M   'P 1'
#
loop_
_entity.id
_entity.type
_entity.pdbx_description
1 polymer ?
#
loop_
_entity_poly.entity_id
_entity_poly.type
_entity_poly.pdbx_seq_one_letter_code
_entity_poly.pdbx_strand_id
1 'polypeptide(L)'
;MKEVYACLLLHELKQPITVENLAKVLQSAGASVDEGKLKALVASLEGQDIDQLIKQVPTTIPTETTKKEEAEEVKEKREEAAVAGLSALFG
;
A
#
# COMPACT_ATOMS: atom_id res chain seq x y z
N MET A 1 8.60 -6.45 -5.55
CA MET A 1 7.20 -5.99 -5.62
C MET A 1 6.87 -5.34 -6.96
N LYS A 2 7.81 -4.65 -7.63
CA LYS A 2 7.70 -4.18 -9.03
C LYS A 2 7.10 -5.21 -10.02
N GLU A 3 7.38 -6.49 -9.85
CA GLU A 3 6.89 -7.59 -10.69
C GLU A 3 5.38 -7.81 -10.53
N VAL A 4 4.86 -7.67 -9.30
CA VAL A 4 3.43 -7.77 -9.01
C VAL A 4 2.67 -6.60 -9.62
N TYR A 5 3.22 -5.38 -9.52
CA TYR A 5 2.62 -4.20 -10.15
C TYR A 5 2.62 -4.29 -11.68
N ALA A 6 3.70 -4.79 -12.28
CA ALA A 6 3.75 -5.04 -13.72
C ALA A 6 2.71 -6.08 -14.16
N CYS A 7 2.51 -7.12 -13.35
CA CYS A 7 1.48 -8.14 -13.59
C CYS A 7 0.07 -7.56 -13.55
N LEU A 8 -0.25 -6.76 -12.53
CA LEU A 8 -1.54 -6.08 -12.40
C LEU A 8 -1.79 -5.11 -13.56
N LEU A 9 -0.76 -4.38 -14.00
CA LEU A 9 -0.87 -3.49 -15.15
C LEU A 9 -1.19 -4.26 -16.44
N LEU A 10 -0.50 -5.38 -16.68
CA LEU A 10 -0.79 -6.23 -17.85
C LEU A 10 -2.20 -6.82 -17.79
N HIS A 11 -2.65 -7.22 -16.59
CA HIS A 11 -4.01 -7.74 -16.35
C HIS A 11 -5.08 -6.69 -16.68
N GLU A 12 -4.95 -5.46 -16.16
CA GLU A 12 -5.85 -4.33 -16.46
C GLU A 12 -5.92 -4.04 -17.97
N LEU A 13 -4.79 -4.14 -18.66
CA LEU A 13 -4.70 -3.95 -20.11
C LEU A 13 -5.16 -5.18 -20.92
N LYS A 14 -5.61 -6.26 -20.25
CA LYS A 14 -6.00 -7.56 -20.86
C LYS A 14 -4.90 -8.15 -21.74
N GLN A 15 -3.64 -7.85 -21.41
CA GLN A 15 -2.47 -8.37 -22.06
C GLN A 15 -2.09 -9.72 -21.42
N PRO A 16 -1.52 -10.67 -22.19
CA PRO A 16 -1.10 -11.94 -21.63
C PRO A 16 0.08 -11.73 -20.65
N ILE A 17 0.01 -12.39 -19.49
CA ILE A 17 1.04 -12.33 -18.45
C ILE A 17 2.09 -13.38 -18.77
N THR A 18 3.10 -12.97 -19.53
CA THR A 18 4.25 -13.82 -19.90
C THR A 18 5.54 -13.22 -19.37
N VAL A 19 6.58 -14.06 -19.26
CA VAL A 19 7.93 -13.62 -18.88
C VAL A 19 8.43 -12.50 -19.81
N GLU A 20 8.13 -12.60 -21.10
CA GLU A 20 8.54 -11.61 -22.10
C GLU A 20 7.84 -10.27 -21.90
N ASN A 21 6.53 -10.26 -21.67
CA ASN A 21 5.77 -9.03 -21.45
C ASN A 21 6.14 -8.34 -20.14
N LEU A 22 6.33 -9.12 -19.07
CA LEU A 22 6.79 -8.59 -17.79
C LEU A 22 8.21 -8.00 -17.90
N ALA A 23 9.11 -8.67 -18.61
CA ALA A 23 10.46 -8.16 -18.85
C ALA A 23 10.44 -6.83 -19.63
N LYS A 24 9.61 -6.72 -20.69
CA LYS A 24 9.46 -5.48 -21.47
C LYS A 24 8.96 -4.32 -20.61
N VAL A 25 7.94 -4.55 -19.79
CA VAL A 25 7.39 -3.50 -18.90
C VAL A 25 8.44 -3.07 -17.87
N LEU A 26 9.11 -4.01 -17.22
CA LEU A 26 10.14 -3.71 -16.22
C LEU A 26 11.35 -3.00 -16.83
N GLN A 27 11.83 -3.42 -18.00
CA GLN A 27 12.92 -2.75 -18.72
C GLN A 27 12.53 -1.34 -19.16
N SER A 28 11.30 -1.15 -19.65
CA SER A 28 10.79 0.17 -20.04
C SER A 28 10.69 1.12 -18.84
N ALA A 29 10.43 0.59 -17.65
CA ALA A 29 10.45 1.33 -16.40
C ALA A 29 11.88 1.53 -15.82
N GLY A 30 12.93 1.07 -16.50
CA GLY A 30 14.32 1.17 -16.04
C GLY A 30 14.68 0.20 -14.91
N ALA A 31 13.85 -0.81 -14.63
CA ALA A 31 14.09 -1.79 -13.58
C ALA A 31 14.91 -2.98 -14.10
N SER A 32 15.80 -3.49 -13.25
CA SER A 32 16.51 -4.75 -13.51
C SER A 32 15.54 -5.93 -13.49
N VAL A 33 15.61 -6.74 -14.55
CA VAL A 33 14.81 -7.96 -14.71
C VAL A 33 15.52 -9.16 -14.11
N ASP A 34 14.78 -9.96 -13.36
CA ASP A 34 15.22 -11.25 -12.83
C ASP A 34 14.31 -12.33 -13.40
N GLU A 35 14.79 -13.06 -14.41
CA GLU A 35 14.00 -14.08 -15.10
C GLU A 35 13.54 -15.21 -14.18
N GLY A 36 14.32 -15.55 -13.14
CA GLY A 36 13.96 -16.60 -12.19
C GLY A 36 12.70 -16.22 -11.41
N LYS A 37 12.63 -14.96 -10.97
CA LYS A 37 11.45 -14.41 -10.29
C LYS A 37 10.24 -14.30 -11.21
N LEU A 38 10.44 -13.90 -12.47
CA LEU A 38 9.34 -13.80 -13.43
C LEU A 38 8.75 -15.18 -13.76
N LYS A 39 9.59 -16.20 -13.96
CA LYS A 39 9.13 -17.58 -14.19
C LYS A 39 8.35 -18.12 -12.99
N ALA A 40 8.86 -17.89 -11.77
CA ALA A 40 8.16 -18.29 -10.54
C ALA A 40 6.81 -17.59 -10.39
N LEU A 41 6.72 -16.30 -10.74
CA LEU A 41 5.48 -15.54 -10.68
C LEU A 41 4.46 -16.05 -11.71
N VAL A 42 4.87 -16.25 -12.96
CA VAL A 42 3.98 -16.78 -14.02
C VAL A 42 3.46 -18.15 -13.63
N ALA A 43 4.32 -19.06 -13.17
CA ALA A 43 3.91 -20.39 -12.71
C ALA A 43 2.96 -20.35 -11.50
N SER A 44 3.11 -19.37 -10.60
CA SER A 44 2.20 -19.21 -9.46
C SER A 44 0.82 -18.73 -9.87
N LEU A 45 0.70 -18.05 -11.01
CA LEU A 45 -0.53 -17.50 -11.56
C LEU A 45 -1.18 -18.41 -12.62
N GLU A 46 -0.49 -19.45 -13.08
CA GLU A 46 -1.04 -20.43 -14.01
C GLU A 46 -2.26 -21.12 -13.41
N GLY A 47 -3.39 -21.03 -14.11
CA GLY A 47 -4.66 -21.62 -13.67
C GLY A 47 -5.40 -20.81 -12.59
N GLN A 48 -4.90 -19.64 -12.21
CA GLN A 48 -5.58 -18.73 -11.27
C GLN A 48 -6.36 -17.63 -12.01
N ASP A 49 -7.52 -17.28 -11.46
CA ASP A 49 -8.31 -16.12 -11.91
C ASP A 49 -7.92 -14.88 -11.09
N ILE A 50 -7.18 -13.99 -11.72
CA ILE A 50 -6.62 -12.78 -11.09
C ILE A 50 -7.75 -11.83 -10.63
N ASP A 51 -8.90 -11.81 -11.32
CA ASP A 51 -10.04 -10.97 -10.91
C ASP A 51 -10.67 -11.47 -9.60
N GLN A 52 -10.73 -12.79 -9.43
CA GLN A 52 -11.20 -13.39 -8.17
C GLN A 52 -10.22 -13.13 -7.04
N LEU A 53 -8.92 -13.24 -7.31
CA LEU A 53 -7.86 -12.97 -6.33
C LEU A 53 -7.91 -11.53 -5.84
N ILE A 54 -8.05 -10.54 -6.74
CA ILE A 54 -8.14 -9.13 -6.38
C ILE A 54 -9.39 -8.85 -5.53
N LYS A 55 -10.54 -9.44 -5.88
CA LYS A 55 -11.79 -9.28 -5.11
C LYS A 55 -11.73 -9.86 -3.69
N GLN A 56 -10.91 -10.88 -3.49
CA GLN A 56 -10.70 -11.49 -2.17
C GLN A 56 -9.73 -10.69 -1.29
N VAL A 57 -9.02 -9.70 -1.84
CA VAL A 57 -8.13 -8.84 -1.04
C VAL A 57 -8.99 -7.96 -0.14
N PRO A 58 -8.85 -8.04 1.20
CA PRO A 58 -9.51 -7.11 2.11
C PRO A 58 -9.07 -5.69 1.76
N THR A 59 -10.02 -4.83 1.39
CA THR A 59 -9.79 -3.41 1.05
C THR A 59 -9.40 -2.56 2.27
N THR A 60 -9.10 -3.17 3.41
CA THR A 60 -8.62 -2.48 4.61
C THR A 60 -7.17 -2.06 4.42
N ILE A 61 -6.98 -0.99 3.66
CA ILE A 61 -5.79 -0.15 3.77
C ILE A 61 -5.92 0.49 5.16
N PRO A 62 -4.98 0.28 6.10
CA PRO A 62 -4.99 1.05 7.34
C PRO A 62 -4.80 2.52 6.95
N THR A 63 -5.88 3.29 7.00
CA THR A 63 -5.83 4.74 6.97
C THR A 63 -5.07 5.20 8.21
N GLU A 64 -3.78 5.50 8.04
CA GLU A 64 -2.95 6.25 9.00
C GLU A 64 -3.41 7.71 9.20
N THR A 65 -4.65 8.04 8.85
CA THR A 65 -5.22 9.39 8.98
C THR A 65 -6.10 9.60 10.21
N THR A 66 -6.42 8.55 10.99
CA THR A 66 -7.17 8.66 12.26
C THR A 66 -6.29 8.73 13.51
N LYS A 67 -5.07 9.29 13.42
CA LYS A 67 -4.24 9.59 14.61
C LYS A 67 -3.94 11.08 14.80
N LYS A 68 -4.44 11.96 13.93
CA LYS A 68 -4.13 13.40 14.00
C LYS A 68 -5.16 14.21 14.81
N GLU A 69 -6.44 13.82 14.82
CA GLU A 69 -7.46 14.54 15.61
C GLU A 69 -7.33 14.30 17.12
N GLU A 70 -7.01 13.08 17.56
CA GLU A 70 -6.92 12.77 19.00
C GLU A 70 -5.70 13.44 19.69
N ALA A 71 -4.68 13.82 18.93
CA ALA A 71 -3.48 14.49 19.46
C ALA A 71 -3.68 15.99 19.70
N GLU A 72 -4.59 16.65 18.97
CA GLU A 72 -4.93 18.06 19.18
C GLU A 72 -5.82 18.24 20.41
N GLU A 73 -6.85 17.39 20.57
CA GLU A 73 -7.79 17.48 21.69
C GLU A 73 -7.11 17.20 23.05
N VAL A 74 -6.14 16.28 23.08
CA VAL A 74 -5.34 16.00 24.30
C VAL A 74 -4.37 17.14 24.64
N LYS A 75 -3.87 17.89 23.65
CA LYS A 75 -3.01 19.05 23.89
C LYS A 75 -3.78 20.22 24.45
N GLU A 76 -4.94 20.55 23.87
CA GLU A 76 -5.77 21.67 24.31
C GLU A 76 -6.26 21.47 25.75
N LYS A 77 -6.70 20.25 26.08
CA LYS A 77 -7.14 19.89 27.44
C LYS A 77 -6.02 19.94 28.48
N ARG A 78 -4.76 19.75 28.06
CA ARG A 78 -3.59 19.82 28.96
C ARG A 78 -3.17 21.27 29.22
N GLU A 79 -3.33 22.16 28.25
CA GLU A 79 -3.05 23.59 28.40
C GLU A 79 -4.08 24.26 29.32
N GLU A 80 -5.39 23.96 29.17
CA GLU A 80 -6.42 24.48 30.07
C GLU A 80 -6.20 24.05 31.53
N ALA A 81 -5.84 22.78 31.75
CA ALA A 81 -5.58 22.27 33.11
C ALA A 81 -4.35 22.92 33.76
N ALA A 82 -3.33 23.27 32.98
CA ALA A 82 -2.13 23.95 33.49
C ALA A 82 -2.41 25.42 33.88
N VAL A 83 -3.24 26.12 33.11
CA VAL A 83 -3.65 27.52 33.41
C VAL A 83 -4.55 27.57 34.65
N ALA A 84 -5.46 26.62 34.81
CA ALA A 84 -6.30 26.50 36.00
C ALA A 84 -5.47 26.21 37.27
N GLY A 85 -4.47 25.32 37.17
CA GLY A 85 -3.57 24.99 38.29
C GLY A 85 -2.68 26.16 38.74
N LEU A 86 -2.18 26.97 37.79
CA LEU A 86 -1.43 28.19 38.10
C LEU A 86 -2.29 29.25 38.78
N SER A 87 -3.54 29.39 38.37
CA SER A 87 -4.50 30.34 38.97
C SER A 87 -4.84 29.97 40.41
N ALA A 88 -4.95 28.67 40.72
CA ALA A 88 -5.18 28.18 42.08
C ALA A 88 -3.96 28.32 43.01
N LEU A 89 -2.76 28.49 42.47
CA LEU A 89 -1.52 28.64 43.25
C LEU A 89 -1.19 30.10 43.60
N PHE A 90 -1.76 31.06 42.87
CA PHE A 90 -1.48 32.50 43.01
C PHE A 90 -2.73 33.36 43.37
N GLY A 91 -3.88 32.71 43.62
CA GLY A 91 -5.12 33.36 44.07
C GLY A 91 -5.28 33.39 45.58
#